data_AF-A0A837HDU9-F1
#
_entry.id   AF-A0A837HDU9-F1
#
_cell.length_a   1.000
_cell.length_b   1.000
_cell.length_c   1.000
_cell.angle_alpha   90.00
_cell.angle_beta   90.00
_cell.angle_gamma   90.00
#
_symmetry.space_group_name_H-M   'P 1'
#
loop_
_entity.id
_entity.type
_entity.pdbx_description
1 polymer ?
#
loop_
_entity_poly.entity_id
_entity_poly.type
_entity_poly.pdbx_seq_one_letter_code
_entity_poly.pdbx_strand_id
1 'polypeptide(L)' 'MTKLESKKYSKVLMMGSVSAIVLSGIGYLGYDFWLASTQWLLVSVVLALFGVYMKLS' A
#
# COMPACT_ATOMS: atom_id res chain seq x y z
N MET A 1 -4.68 -14.58 -15.39
CA MET A 1 -3.80 -14.61 -14.21
C MET A 1 -3.86 -16.00 -13.61
N THR A 2 -2.73 -16.64 -13.29
CA THR A 2 -2.77 -17.91 -12.54
C THR A 2 -2.96 -17.61 -11.05
N LYS A 3 -3.52 -18.56 -10.28
CA LYS A 3 -3.72 -18.39 -8.83
C LYS A 3 -2.42 -18.09 -8.07
N LEU A 4 -1.27 -18.54 -8.60
CA LEU A 4 0.05 -18.27 -8.04
C LEU A 4 0.45 -16.80 -8.23
N GLU A 5 0.28 -16.28 -9.44
CA GLU A 5 0.57 -14.88 -9.78
C GLU A 5 -0.32 -13.93 -8.97
N SER A 6 -1.63 -14.23 -8.86
CA SER A 6 -2.59 -13.43 -8.07
C SER A 6 -2.15 -13.27 -6.61
N LYS A 7 -1.69 -14.37 -5.98
CA LYS A 7 -1.16 -14.36 -4.61
C LYS A 7 0.12 -13.54 -4.48
N LYS A 8 1.02 -13.62 -5.47
CA LYS A 8 2.27 -12.84 -5.48
C LYS A 8 1.99 -11.34 -5.58
N TYR A 9 1.14 -10.93 -6.51
CA TYR A 9 0.72 -9.53 -6.65
C TYR A 9 -0.01 -9.03 -5.40
N SER A 10 -0.94 -9.81 -4.84
CA SER A 10 -1.62 -9.47 -3.58
C SER A 10 -0.63 -9.20 -2.44
N LYS A 11 0.40 -10.06 -2.29
CA LYS A 11 1.42 -9.89 -1.24
C LYS A 11 2.24 -8.62 -1.44
N VAL A 12 2.65 -8.33 -2.67
CA VAL A 12 3.40 -7.10 -3.00
C VAL A 12 2.55 -5.86 -2.74
N LEU A 13 1.29 -5.87 -3.16
CA LEU A 13 0.34 -4.77 -2.93
C LEU A 13 0.11 -4.52 -1.44
N MET A 14 -0.07 -5.58 -0.64
CA MET A 14 -0.20 -5.45 0.81
C MET A 14 1.08 -4.95 1.48
N MET A 15 2.26 -5.43 1.07
CA MET A 15 3.53 -4.90 1.58
C MET A 15 3.69 -3.41 1.23
N GLY A 16 3.37 -3.02 0.00
CA GLY A 16 3.39 -1.62 -0.42
C GLY A 16 2.45 -0.74 0.40
N SER A 17 1.25 -1.25 0.72
CA SER A 17 0.30 -0.56 1.60
C SER A 17 0.88 -0.31 2.99
N VAL A 18 1.49 -1.32 3.61
CA VAL A 18 2.12 -1.18 4.93
C VAL A 18 3.25 -0.15 4.88
N SER A 19 4.11 -0.20 3.86
CA SER A 19 5.19 0.79 3.69
C SER A 19 4.64 2.20 3.57
N ALA A 20 3.54 2.40 2.82
CA ALA A 20 2.88 3.68 2.67
C ALA A 20 2.30 4.21 4.00
N ILE A 21 1.77 3.34 4.87
CA ILE A 21 1.34 3.73 6.23
C ILE A 21 2.54 4.21 7.06
N VAL A 22 3.67 3.50 7.00
CA VAL A 22 4.89 3.90 7.71
C VAL A 22 5.39 5.27 7.22
N LEU A 23 5.43 5.47 5.90
CA LEU A 23 5.80 6.76 5.30
C LEU A 23 4.84 7.89 5.69
N SER A 24 3.55 7.61 5.79
CA SER A 24 2.57 8.56 6.34
C SER A 24 2.86 8.93 7.79
N GLY A 25 3.17 7.94 8.63
CA GLY A 25 3.55 8.16 10.03
C GLY A 25 4.83 8.98 10.19
N ILE A 26 5.81 8.78 9.31
CA ILE A 26 7.04 9.60 9.28
C ILE A 26 6.72 11.03 8.84
N GLY A 27 5.92 11.20 7.79
CA GLY A 27 5.46 12.51 7.34
C GLY A 27 4.76 13.29 8.47
N TYR A 28 3.94 12.60 9.28
CA TYR A 28 3.23 13.24 10.39
C TYR A 28 4.17 13.86 11.43
N LEU A 29 5.38 13.31 11.58
CA LEU A 29 6.42 13.86 12.46
C LEU A 29 7.12 15.11 11.89
N GLY A 30 6.61 15.66 10.77
CA GLY A 30 7.15 16.84 10.11
C GLY A 30 8.23 16.54 9.06
N TYR A 31 8.48 15.27 8.77
CA TYR A 31 9.43 14.83 7.74
C TYR A 31 8.68 14.40 6.47
N ASP A 32 8.16 15.38 5.73
CA ASP A 32 7.57 15.13 4.41
C ASP A 32 8.69 14.87 3.39
N PHE A 33 8.89 13.59 3.06
CA PHE A 33 9.97 13.16 2.17
C PHE A 33 9.64 13.40 0.69
N TRP A 34 8.39 13.16 0.28
CA TRP A 34 7.97 13.29 -1.12
C TRP A 34 6.50 13.69 -1.25
N LEU A 35 5.60 12.85 -0.73
CA LEU A 35 4.18 13.16 -0.66
C LEU A 35 3.82 13.60 0.75
N ALA A 36 2.78 14.42 0.85
CA ALA A 36 2.18 14.77 2.13
C ALA A 36 1.71 13.50 2.85
N SER A 37 1.81 13.50 4.17
CA SER A 37 1.38 12.41 5.05
C SER A 37 -0.01 11.83 4.71
N THR A 38 -0.97 12.70 4.39
CA THR A 38 -2.34 12.32 4.03
C THR A 38 -2.44 11.65 2.66
N GLN A 39 -1.56 12.00 1.72
CA GLN A 39 -1.49 11.37 0.41
C GLN A 39 -0.88 9.96 0.50
N TRP A 40 0.13 9.76 1.35
CA TRP A 40 0.66 8.42 1.64
C TRP A 40 -0.41 7.50 2.22
N LEU A 41 -1.30 8.01 3.08
CA LEU A 41 -2.48 7.27 3.55
C LEU A 41 -3.40 6.87 2.39
N LEU A 42 -3.68 7.78 1.46
CA LEU A 42 -4.54 7.49 0.30
C LEU A 42 -3.93 6.41 -0.61
N VAL A 43 -2.62 6.50 -0.87
CA VAL A 43 -1.86 5.46 -1.59
C VAL A 43 -1.94 4.12 -0.87
N SER A 44 -1.80 4.11 0.46
CA SER A 44 -1.90 2.88 1.25
C SER A 44 -3.26 2.19 1.11
N VAL A 45 -4.35 2.98 1.08
CA VAL A 45 -5.72 2.48 0.93
C VAL A 45 -5.93 1.87 -0.45
N VAL A 46 -5.49 2.55 -1.51
CA VAL A 46 -5.61 2.02 -2.88
C VAL A 46 -4.83 0.71 -3.02
N LEU A 47 -3.59 0.66 -2.53
CA LEU A 47 -2.77 -0.55 -2.54
C LEU A 47 -3.43 -1.69 -1.75
N ALA A 48 -4.02 -1.40 -0.58
CA ALA A 48 -4.74 -2.40 0.21
C ALA A 48 -5.96 -2.94 -0.53
N LEU A 49 -6.78 -2.07 -1.13
CA LEU A 49 -7.98 -2.46 -1.88
C LEU A 49 -7.63 -3.37 -3.05
N PHE A 50 -6.63 -3.01 -3.85
CA PHE A 50 -6.15 -3.86 -4.94
C PHE A 50 -5.51 -5.15 -4.44
N GLY A 51 -4.79 -5.11 -3.31
CA GLY A 51 -4.20 -6.29 -2.68
C GLY A 51 -5.24 -7.30 -2.23
N VAL A 52 -6.35 -6.84 -1.64
CA VAL A 52 -7.49 -7.67 -1.26
C VAL A 52 -8.23 -8.19 -2.50
N TYR A 53 -8.49 -7.34 -3.49
CA TYR A 53 -9.13 -7.75 -4.74
C TYR A 53 -8.37 -8.89 -5.43
N MET A 54 -7.04 -8.77 -5.57
CA MET A 54 -6.19 -9.82 -6.14
C MET A 54 -6.12 -11.08 -5.27
N LYS A 55 -6.38 -10.97 -3.96
CA LYS A 55 -6.45 -12.15 -3.08
C LYS A 55 -7.74 -12.94 -3.30
N LEU A 56 -8.83 -12.24 -3.62
CA LEU A 56 -10.18 -12.80 -3.76
C LEU A 56 -10.47 -13.29 -5.19
N SER A 57 -9.79 -12.73 -6.20
CA SER A 57 -9.85 -13.17 -7.60
C SER A 57 -8.92 -14.34 -7.91
#